data_AF-A0A2A8BYI2-F1
#
_entry.id   AF-A0A2A8BYI2-F1
#
_cell.length_a   1.000
_cell.length_b   1.000
_cell.length_c   1.000
_cell.angle_alpha   90.00
_cell.angle_beta   90.00
_cell.angle_gamma   90.00
#
_symmetry.space_group_name_H-M   'P 1'
#
loop_
_entity.id
_entity.type
_entity.pdbx_description
1 polymer ?
#
loop_
_entity_poly.entity_id
_entity_poly.type
_entity_poly.pdbx_seq_one_letter_code
_entity_poly.pdbx_strand_id
1 'polypeptide(L)'
;MAYLSVEALKDKIITGIQRVGDDELHFKTEDGETYKMFHRQNCCESVYIESIVGELDDLLNSPVLMAEEVEQAGDSSSWGTSTWTFYKLATLKGYVTIRWLGESNGCYSESVDFVKE
;
A
#
# COMPACT_ATOMS: atom_id res chain seq x y z
N MET A 1 14.05 0.79 10.44
CA MET A 1 12.82 0.99 9.65
C MET A 1 12.10 2.20 10.21
N ALA A 2 11.88 3.20 9.36
CA ALA A 2 11.05 4.36 9.70
C ALA A 2 9.67 4.15 9.06
N TYR A 3 8.62 4.29 9.85
CA TYR A 3 7.24 4.33 9.37
C TYR A 3 6.97 5.68 8.72
N LEU A 4 6.41 5.65 7.52
CA LEU A 4 6.22 6.80 6.65
C LEU A 4 4.79 6.81 6.10
N SER A 5 4.36 7.97 5.61
CA SER A 5 3.20 8.05 4.73
C SER A 5 3.61 7.67 3.30
N VAL A 6 2.68 7.11 2.53
CA VAL A 6 2.85 6.84 1.09
C VAL A 6 3.21 8.12 0.31
N GLU A 7 2.84 9.30 0.82
CA GLU A 7 3.23 10.60 0.27
C GLU A 7 4.74 10.76 0.11
N ALA A 8 5.55 9.99 0.84
CA ALA A 8 7.01 9.96 0.67
C ALA A 8 7.47 9.47 -0.72
N LEU A 9 6.59 8.85 -1.50
CA LEU A 9 6.85 8.49 -2.91
C LEU A 9 6.61 9.67 -3.86
N LYS A 10 5.93 10.74 -3.45
CA LYS A 10 5.67 11.89 -4.31
C LYS A 10 6.98 12.52 -4.77
N ASP A 11 7.02 12.93 -6.04
CA ASP A 11 8.19 13.45 -6.76
C ASP A 11 9.36 12.46 -6.91
N LYS A 12 9.28 11.23 -6.38
CA LYS A 12 10.28 10.19 -6.60
C LYS A 12 10.09 9.51 -7.95
N ILE A 13 11.19 8.95 -8.47
CA ILE A 13 11.19 8.11 -9.67
C ILE A 13 11.37 6.66 -9.21
N ILE A 14 10.33 5.84 -9.42
CA ILE A 14 10.36 4.41 -9.12
C ILE A 14 11.03 3.69 -10.30
N THR A 15 12.03 2.86 -10.04
CA THR A 15 12.78 2.11 -11.05
C THR A 15 12.49 0.61 -11.01
N GLY A 16 11.87 0.12 -9.94
CA GLY A 16 11.43 -1.26 -9.83
C GLY A 16 10.27 -1.40 -8.85
N ILE A 17 9.35 -2.32 -9.18
CA ILE A 17 8.24 -2.71 -8.33
C ILE A 17 8.25 -4.22 -8.21
N GLN A 18 8.13 -4.73 -7.00
CA GLN A 18 8.04 -6.17 -6.74
C GLN A 18 6.85 -6.46 -5.83
N ARG A 19 5.93 -7.28 -6.33
CA ARG A 19 4.84 -7.84 -5.53
C ARG A 19 5.28 -9.17 -4.95
N VAL A 20 5.06 -9.38 -3.65
CA VAL A 20 5.34 -10.64 -2.96
C VAL A 20 4.02 -11.19 -2.42
N GLY A 21 3.40 -12.07 -3.22
CA GLY A 21 2.07 -12.58 -2.91
C GLY A 21 1.03 -11.47 -2.79
N ASP A 22 0.17 -11.57 -1.79
CA ASP A 22 -0.83 -10.57 -1.46
C ASP A 22 -0.47 -9.78 -0.19
N ASP A 23 0.69 -10.07 0.42
CA ASP A 23 1.05 -9.51 1.72
C ASP A 23 1.98 -8.30 1.62
N GLU A 24 2.70 -8.15 0.50
CA GLU A 24 3.70 -7.08 0.36
C GLU A 24 3.83 -6.52 -1.06
N LEU A 25 4.14 -5.22 -1.13
CA LEU A 25 4.51 -4.53 -2.35
C LEU A 25 5.72 -3.63 -2.10
N HIS A 26 6.78 -3.84 -2.88
CA HIS A 26 8.06 -3.14 -2.72
C HIS A 26 8.28 -2.18 -3.88
N PHE A 27 8.84 -1.01 -3.57
CA PHE A 27 9.20 0.03 -4.52
C PHE A 27 10.67 0.37 -4.37
N LYS A 28 11.41 0.29 -5.47
CA LYS A 28 12.80 0.75 -5.54
C LYS A 28 12.85 2.06 -6.30
N THR A 29 13.50 3.08 -5.75
CA THR A 29 13.62 4.40 -6.37
C THR A 29 14.99 4.63 -6.99
N GLU A 30 15.10 5.61 -7.89
CA GLU A 30 16.34 5.92 -8.64
C GLU A 30 17.52 6.30 -7.73
N ASP A 31 17.24 6.92 -6.59
CA ASP A 31 18.22 7.26 -5.54
C ASP A 31 18.74 6.03 -4.76
N GLY A 32 18.28 4.83 -5.10
CA GLY A 32 18.68 3.57 -4.48
C GLY A 32 17.90 3.22 -3.22
N GLU A 33 16.91 4.02 -2.83
CA GLU A 33 16.07 3.75 -1.67
C GLU A 33 15.04 2.64 -1.97
N THR A 34 14.66 1.89 -0.94
CA THR A 34 13.63 0.85 -1.03
C THR A 34 12.54 1.12 -0.01
N TYR A 35 11.31 1.10 -0.50
CA TYR A 35 10.09 1.27 0.27
C TYR A 35 9.27 0.00 0.22
N LYS A 36 8.55 -0.28 1.30
CA LYS A 36 7.75 -1.49 1.44
C LYS A 36 6.40 -1.15 2.05
N MET A 37 5.32 -1.57 1.37
CA MET A 37 3.98 -1.71 1.93
C MET A 37 3.84 -3.15 2.43
N PHE A 38 3.45 -3.33 3.69
CA PHE A 38 3.20 -4.65 4.28
C PHE A 38 2.34 -4.54 5.55
N HIS A 39 1.91 -5.68 6.09
CA HIS A 39 1.39 -5.75 7.45
C HIS A 39 2.01 -6.94 8.19
N ARG A 40 2.34 -6.75 9.46
CA ARG A 40 2.76 -7.87 10.31
C ARG A 40 1.53 -8.56 10.90
N GLN A 41 1.07 -9.61 10.23
CA GLN A 41 -0.08 -10.41 10.68
C GLN A 41 0.11 -10.95 12.12
N ASN A 42 -0.94 -10.88 12.94
CA ASN A 42 -1.11 -11.60 14.20
C ASN A 42 -2.29 -12.59 14.13
N CYS A 43 -2.69 -13.18 15.26
CA CYS A 43 -3.59 -14.35 15.29
C CYS A 43 -4.95 -14.17 14.62
N CYS A 44 -5.48 -12.96 14.70
CA CYS A 44 -6.91 -12.68 14.62
C CYS A 44 -7.17 -11.41 13.81
N GLU A 45 -6.22 -11.12 12.92
CA GLU A 45 -6.27 -10.08 11.91
C GLU A 45 -5.76 -10.65 10.58
N SER A 46 -6.18 -10.03 9.48
CA SER A 46 -5.71 -10.33 8.14
C SER A 46 -5.69 -9.03 7.35
N VAL A 47 -4.51 -8.59 6.91
CA VAL A 47 -4.35 -7.38 6.09
C VAL A 47 -3.61 -7.73 4.80
N TYR A 48 -4.26 -7.61 3.65
CA TYR A 48 -3.71 -8.08 2.38
C TYR A 48 -4.16 -7.22 1.19
N ILE A 49 -3.38 -7.26 0.10
CA ILE A 49 -3.68 -6.65 -1.19
C ILE A 49 -4.83 -7.43 -1.82
N GLU A 50 -6.02 -6.84 -1.80
CA GLU A 50 -7.19 -7.45 -2.40
C GLU A 50 -7.20 -7.23 -3.93
N SER A 51 -6.76 -6.06 -4.41
CA SER A 51 -6.67 -5.79 -5.86
C SER A 51 -5.74 -4.63 -6.20
N ILE A 52 -5.31 -4.62 -7.45
CA ILE A 52 -4.58 -3.52 -8.07
C ILE A 52 -5.33 -3.16 -9.35
N VAL A 53 -5.76 -1.89 -9.47
CA VAL A 53 -6.43 -1.35 -10.65
C VAL A 53 -5.47 -0.41 -11.36
N GLY A 54 -5.24 -0.66 -12.65
CA GLY A 54 -4.20 -0.01 -13.45
C GLY A 54 -2.95 -0.88 -13.59
N GLU A 55 -1.97 -0.41 -14.37
CA GLU A 55 -0.74 -1.15 -14.66
C GLU A 55 0.40 -0.63 -13.78
N LEU A 56 1.02 -1.50 -12.96
CA LEU A 56 2.14 -1.11 -12.09
C LEU A 56 3.31 -0.51 -12.89
N ASP A 57 3.51 -0.96 -14.13
CA ASP A 57 4.55 -0.46 -15.02
C ASP A 57 4.38 1.01 -15.39
N ASP A 58 3.16 1.56 -15.29
CA ASP A 58 2.91 3.00 -15.49
C ASP A 58 3.57 3.84 -14.40
N LEU A 59 3.88 3.26 -13.23
CA LEU A 59 4.58 3.96 -12.15
C LEU A 59 6.11 3.99 -12.36
N LEU A 60 6.64 3.21 -13.29
CA LEU A 60 8.09 3.08 -13.49
C LEU A 60 8.66 4.21 -14.31
N ASN A 61 9.88 4.64 -13.98
CA ASN A 61 10.71 5.56 -14.77
C ASN A 61 9.99 6.87 -15.14
N SER A 62 9.17 7.38 -14.22
CA SER A 62 8.49 8.68 -14.32
C SER A 62 8.26 9.22 -12.91
N PRO A 63 8.32 10.55 -12.68
CA PRO A 63 8.02 11.12 -11.37
C PRO A 63 6.60 10.79 -10.94
N VAL A 64 6.45 10.37 -9.68
CA VAL A 64 5.15 10.16 -9.04
C VAL A 64 4.52 11.52 -8.74
N LEU A 65 3.43 11.84 -9.43
CA LEU A 65 2.72 13.11 -9.30
C LEU A 65 1.65 13.09 -8.20
N MET A 66 1.12 11.91 -7.92
CA MET A 66 0.11 11.67 -6.88
C MET A 66 0.52 10.46 -6.07
N ALA A 67 0.47 10.60 -4.75
CA ALA A 67 0.62 9.51 -3.80
C ALA A 67 -0.28 9.81 -2.60
N GLU A 68 -1.42 9.13 -2.52
CA GLU A 68 -2.45 9.39 -1.52
C GLU A 68 -2.89 8.09 -0.86
N GLU A 69 -3.23 8.18 0.42
CA GLU A 69 -3.87 7.11 1.20
C GLU A 69 -5.29 7.54 1.56
N VAL A 70 -6.26 6.67 1.30
CA VAL A 70 -7.66 6.89 1.67
C VAL A 70 -8.18 5.65 2.35
N GLU A 71 -8.68 5.80 3.58
CA GLU A 71 -9.33 4.73 4.33
C GLU A 71 -10.85 4.81 4.20
N GLN A 72 -11.49 3.65 4.21
CA GLN A 72 -12.93 3.50 4.23
C GLN A 72 -13.30 2.38 5.19
N ALA A 73 -14.12 2.69 6.20
CA ALA A 73 -14.69 1.68 7.07
C ALA A 73 -15.50 0.66 6.25
N GLY A 74 -15.19 -0.62 6.43
CA GLY A 74 -15.89 -1.74 5.85
C GLY A 74 -17.02 -2.23 6.74
N ASP A 75 -17.29 -3.53 6.67
CA ASP A 75 -18.29 -4.18 7.49
C ASP A 75 -17.86 -4.24 8.96
N SER A 76 -18.83 -4.05 9.86
CA SER A 76 -18.68 -4.24 11.29
C SER A 76 -19.74 -5.21 11.80
N SER A 77 -19.33 -6.14 12.66
CA SER A 77 -20.20 -7.17 13.22
C SER A 77 -19.85 -7.45 14.68
N SER A 78 -20.62 -8.33 15.32
CA SER A 78 -20.28 -8.80 16.67
C SER A 78 -18.94 -9.55 16.75
N TRP A 79 -18.38 -9.95 15.61
CA TRP A 79 -17.16 -10.73 15.51
C TRP A 79 -15.93 -9.93 15.11
N GLY A 80 -16.10 -8.67 14.68
CA GLY A 80 -14.98 -7.87 14.22
C GLY A 80 -15.36 -6.69 13.32
N THR A 81 -14.32 -6.06 12.79
CA THR A 81 -14.38 -4.92 11.88
C THR A 81 -13.51 -5.20 10.65
N SER A 82 -13.74 -4.41 9.61
CA SER A 82 -12.89 -4.39 8.44
C SER A 82 -12.69 -2.95 7.96
N THR A 83 -11.55 -2.71 7.33
CA THR A 83 -11.16 -1.43 6.77
C THR A 83 -10.56 -1.64 5.39
N TRP A 84 -11.03 -0.84 4.44
CA TRP A 84 -10.46 -0.76 3.11
C TRP A 84 -9.48 0.40 3.05
N THR A 85 -8.25 0.15 2.61
CA THR A 85 -7.25 1.20 2.39
C THR A 85 -6.88 1.26 0.92
N PHE A 86 -7.01 2.44 0.33
CA PHE A 86 -6.74 2.72 -1.07
C PHE A 86 -5.49 3.58 -1.20
N TYR A 87 -4.44 3.01 -1.76
CA TYR A 87 -3.24 3.75 -2.15
C TYR A 87 -3.35 4.15 -3.61
N LYS A 88 -3.48 5.45 -3.86
CA LYS A 88 -3.62 6.02 -5.20
C LYS A 88 -2.31 6.64 -5.62
N LEU A 89 -1.68 6.03 -6.63
CA LEU A 89 -0.41 6.45 -7.20
C LEU A 89 -0.64 6.87 -8.66
N ALA A 90 0.01 7.93 -9.11
CA ALA A 90 -0.02 8.30 -10.53
C ALA A 90 1.27 8.94 -11.02
N THR A 91 1.54 8.73 -12.31
CA THR A 91 2.58 9.41 -13.06
C THR A 91 1.95 10.03 -14.31
N LEU A 92 2.78 10.60 -15.19
CA LEU A 92 2.34 11.03 -16.53
C LEU A 92 1.88 9.86 -17.43
N LYS A 93 2.22 8.61 -17.09
CA LYS A 93 1.91 7.43 -17.90
C LYS A 93 0.55 6.83 -17.56
N GLY A 94 0.14 6.90 -16.29
CA GLY A 94 -1.09 6.27 -15.84
C GLY A 94 -1.36 6.45 -14.35
N TYR A 95 -2.48 5.86 -13.93
CA TYR A 95 -2.99 5.89 -12.56
C TYR A 95 -3.12 4.45 -12.06
N VAL A 96 -2.61 4.19 -10.86
CA VAL A 96 -2.71 2.90 -10.19
C VAL A 96 -3.38 3.10 -8.85
N THR A 97 -4.38 2.27 -8.55
CA THR A 97 -4.97 2.17 -7.21
C THR A 97 -4.70 0.79 -6.65
N ILE A 98 -3.98 0.72 -5.54
CA ILE A 98 -3.74 -0.51 -4.79
C ILE A 98 -4.72 -0.53 -3.63
N ARG A 99 -5.59 -1.55 -3.61
CA ARG A 99 -6.60 -1.73 -2.56
C ARG A 99 -6.15 -2.82 -1.60
N TRP A 100 -6.06 -2.45 -0.34
CA TRP A 100 -5.86 -3.38 0.77
C TRP A 100 -7.16 -3.58 1.53
N LEU A 101 -7.37 -4.80 1.99
CA LEU A 101 -8.41 -5.13 2.97
C LEU A 101 -7.72 -5.54 4.26
N GLY A 102 -8.02 -4.83 5.33
CA GLY A 102 -7.73 -5.23 6.70
C GLY A 102 -8.98 -5.72 7.39
N GLU A 103 -8.90 -6.87 8.06
CA GLU A 103 -9.97 -7.43 8.88
C GLU A 103 -9.40 -7.77 10.25
N SER A 104 -10.14 -7.46 11.32
CA SER A 104 -9.75 -7.87 12.68
C SER A 104 -10.97 -8.18 13.53
N ASN A 105 -10.76 -8.87 14.67
CA ASN A 105 -11.81 -9.04 15.68
C ASN A 105 -12.08 -7.77 16.53
N GLY A 106 -11.56 -6.60 16.12
CA GLY A 106 -11.69 -5.32 16.81
C GLY A 106 -10.63 -5.03 17.88
N CYS A 107 -9.63 -5.90 18.04
CA CYS A 107 -8.53 -5.72 19.00
C CYS A 107 -7.16 -5.50 18.34
N TYR A 108 -7.08 -5.61 17.01
CA TYR A 108 -5.84 -5.57 16.24
C TYR A 108 -5.93 -4.55 15.11
N SER A 109 -4.80 -4.29 14.43
CA SER A 109 -4.71 -3.19 13.45
C SER A 109 -5.13 -3.68 12.07
N GLU A 110 -5.98 -2.91 11.41
CA GLU A 110 -6.40 -3.17 10.02
C GLU A 110 -5.61 -2.32 9.02
N SER A 111 -4.73 -1.43 9.52
CA SER A 111 -3.93 -0.52 8.73
C SER A 111 -2.67 -1.20 8.16
N VAL A 112 -2.23 -0.71 7.01
CA VAL A 112 -1.03 -1.17 6.31
C VAL A 112 0.17 -0.33 6.75
N ASP A 113 1.30 -0.99 7.02
CA ASP A 113 2.56 -0.32 7.30
C ASP A 113 3.26 0.08 6.00
N PHE A 114 3.68 1.34 5.90
CA PHE A 114 4.58 1.82 4.86
C PHE A 114 5.92 2.23 5.47
N VAL A 115 7.00 1.57 5.06
CA VAL A 115 8.33 1.80 5.64
C VAL A 115 9.39 2.03 4.58
N LYS A 116 10.43 2.76 4.95
CA LYS A 116 11.72 2.76 4.25
C LYS A 116 12.67 1.77 4.93
N GLU A 117 13.27 0.89 4.11
CA GLU A 117 14.31 -0.05 4.55
C GLU A 117 15.68 0.62 4.71
#